data_AF-A0AAD4CIJ9-F1
#
_entry.id   AF-A0AAD4CIJ9-F1
#
_cell.length_a   1.000
_cell.length_b   1.000
_cell.length_c   1.000
_cell.angle_alpha   90.00
_cell.angle_beta   90.00
_cell.angle_gamma   90.00
#
_symmetry.space_group_name_H-M   'P 1'
#
loop_
_entity.id
_entity.type
_entity.pdbx_description
1 polymer ?
#
loop_
_entity_poly.entity_id
_entity_poly.type
_entity_poly.pdbx_seq_one_letter_code
_entity_poly.pdbx_strand_id
1 'polypeptide(L)'
;MKLQDRFFSEGQTYLGPRENPITETHYDVWGWDRLRMVKVKGTAKLFPPDEDKFTQLRSTTMDFLLQSRSIRKRMILFLLHIFPSRSLDRSPIAVQSSTLHFGSSIGLDQVLISHHMNEFGIPQRVAFKFNPFEKPLRLQMAWDELNLLKSLPPHPNIVPFDRVVLEDMESRVIGFTTKYIPGGTLDNTKVPFGFEWMKQLTQLVDFLNLELGIMHQDIAPRNLLIDPDTHKILLFDFDWAAHGKKRLLNGRDDVTNIIFTLYELITNDTHFTSIPHRSRNMDIVQSMQQWAYNRELDSDVSTFRNFLNEWVATRKSDGDMERYLNAPNRLTWPDLPTAPDYNVPFELGKTLDGEPIWKTGPRFRRTAMEMGQYCFHWERPPQRGLLKNAKNSMY
;
A
#
# COMPACT_ATOMS: atom_id res chain seq x y z
N MET A 1 1.95 13.03 12.40
CA MET A 1 2.63 11.76 12.08
C MET A 1 3.10 11.14 13.39
N LYS A 2 2.73 9.90 13.72
CA LYS A 2 3.19 9.26 14.96
C LYS A 2 4.68 8.95 14.84
N LEU A 3 5.41 8.91 15.94
CA LEU A 3 6.88 8.76 15.95
C LEU A 3 7.34 7.44 15.27
N GLN A 4 6.51 6.40 15.36
CA GLN A 4 6.70 5.09 14.74
C GLN A 4 6.55 5.08 13.21
N ASP A 5 5.90 6.10 12.64
CA ASP A 5 5.71 6.25 11.19
C ASP A 5 6.85 7.07 10.55
N ARG A 6 7.81 7.58 11.36
CA ARG A 6 8.99 8.35 10.89
C ARG A 6 10.09 7.48 10.27
N PHE A 7 10.05 6.17 10.50
CA PHE A 7 11.08 5.26 10.02
C PHE A 7 10.46 4.00 9.42
N PHE A 8 10.95 3.59 8.25
CA PHE A 8 10.60 2.32 7.62
C PHE A 8 11.84 1.43 7.55
N SER A 9 11.66 0.14 7.85
CA SER A 9 12.73 -0.85 7.90
C SER A 9 12.68 -1.79 6.71
N GLU A 10 13.78 -1.93 5.97
CA GLU A 10 13.85 -2.71 4.74
C GLU A 10 14.53 -4.08 4.93
N GLY A 11 14.09 -4.83 5.94
CA GLY A 11 14.60 -6.17 6.22
C GLY A 11 16.01 -6.17 6.83
N GLN A 12 16.49 -7.37 7.17
CA GLN A 12 17.73 -7.55 7.94
C GLN A 12 18.70 -8.45 7.18
N THR A 13 19.94 -8.01 7.05
CA THR A 13 21.03 -8.84 6.52
C THR A 13 21.90 -9.31 7.67
N TYR A 14 22.05 -10.62 7.83
CA TYR A 14 22.89 -11.25 8.84
C TYR A 14 24.18 -11.75 8.19
N LEU A 15 25.33 -11.40 8.76
CA LEU A 15 26.63 -11.92 8.35
C LEU A 15 27.01 -13.12 9.23
N GLY A 16 26.12 -14.12 9.27
CA GLY A 16 26.24 -15.32 10.11
C GLY A 16 24.89 -15.94 10.48
N PRO A 17 24.86 -17.01 11.31
CA PRO A 17 23.64 -17.62 11.79
C PRO A 17 22.75 -16.60 12.52
N ARG A 18 21.46 -16.56 12.18
CA ARG A 18 20.52 -15.54 12.69
C ARG A 18 20.17 -15.72 14.16
N GLU A 19 20.34 -16.94 14.65
CA GLU A 19 20.09 -17.38 16.02
C GLU A 19 21.24 -17.00 16.95
N ASN A 20 22.42 -16.68 16.40
CA ASN A 20 23.59 -16.30 17.18
C ASN A 20 23.53 -14.80 17.53
N PRO A 21 23.39 -14.43 18.82
CA PRO A 21 23.16 -13.04 19.25
C PRO A 21 24.32 -12.08 18.94
N ILE A 22 25.54 -12.60 18.69
CA ILE A 22 26.71 -11.79 18.32
C ILE A 22 26.89 -11.63 16.81
N THR A 23 26.08 -12.32 15.99
CA THR A 23 26.12 -12.17 14.53
C THR A 23 25.92 -10.72 14.14
N GLU A 24 26.82 -10.21 13.30
CA GLU A 24 26.72 -8.86 12.77
C GLU A 24 25.49 -8.74 11.87
N THR A 25 24.70 -7.70 12.11
CA THR A 25 23.48 -7.39 11.37
C THR A 25 23.56 -6.02 10.76
N HIS A 26 23.17 -5.93 9.49
CA HIS A 26 22.99 -4.67 8.77
C HIS A 26 21.50 -4.48 8.52
N TYR A 27 21.09 -3.23 8.71
CA TYR A 27 19.70 -2.87 8.76
C TYR A 27 19.49 -1.59 7.97
N ASP A 28 18.73 -1.68 6.88
CA ASP A 28 18.44 -0.51 6.06
C ASP A 28 17.18 0.18 6.61
N VAL A 29 17.38 1.37 7.17
CA VAL A 29 16.32 2.18 7.75
C VAL A 29 16.12 3.41 6.89
N TRP A 30 14.94 3.53 6.32
CA TRP A 30 14.51 4.74 5.67
C TRP A 30 14.06 5.76 6.72
N GLY A 31 14.73 6.92 6.74
CA GLY A 31 14.32 8.07 7.54
C GLY A 31 13.47 9.03 6.73
N TRP A 32 12.15 9.02 6.97
CA TRP A 32 11.19 9.83 6.21
C TRP A 32 11.44 11.34 6.36
N ASP A 33 11.91 11.81 7.52
CA ASP A 33 12.21 13.24 7.76
C ASP A 33 13.39 13.79 6.94
N ARG A 34 14.35 12.91 6.62
CA ARG A 34 15.59 13.25 5.92
C ARG A 34 15.64 12.72 4.50
N LEU A 35 14.60 11.99 4.07
CA LEU A 35 14.46 11.37 2.75
C LEU A 35 15.72 10.59 2.34
N ARG A 36 16.22 9.76 3.25
CA ARG A 36 17.41 8.96 2.99
C ARG A 36 17.31 7.60 3.68
N MET A 37 17.87 6.60 3.00
CA MET A 37 18.17 5.32 3.60
C MET A 37 19.46 5.42 4.42
N VAL A 38 19.43 4.87 5.63
CA VAL A 38 20.56 4.80 6.54
C VAL A 38 20.78 3.34 6.88
N LYS A 39 21.97 2.85 6.55
CA LYS A 39 22.40 1.52 6.95
C LYS A 39 22.88 1.58 8.39
N VAL A 40 22.17 0.91 9.27
CA VAL A 40 22.50 0.75 10.68
C VAL A 40 23.17 -0.61 10.86
N LYS A 41 24.33 -0.62 11.51
CA LYS A 41 25.08 -1.83 11.83
C LYS A 41 24.92 -2.14 13.33
N GLY A 42 24.64 -3.39 13.66
CA GLY A 42 24.65 -3.88 15.03
C GLY A 42 24.75 -5.40 15.09
N THR A 43 24.14 -6.01 16.10
CA THR A 43 24.16 -7.47 16.28
C THR A 43 22.75 -8.04 16.28
N ALA A 44 22.61 -9.35 16.05
CA ALA A 44 21.33 -10.06 16.12
C ALA A 44 20.62 -9.91 17.49
N LYS A 45 21.37 -9.63 18.57
CA LYS A 45 20.80 -9.27 19.88
C LYS A 45 20.05 -7.93 19.86
N LEU A 46 20.55 -6.94 19.14
CA LEU A 46 19.89 -5.64 18.94
C LEU A 46 18.82 -5.69 17.85
N PHE A 47 18.97 -6.58 16.86
CA PHE A 47 18.12 -6.73 15.70
C PHE A 47 17.69 -8.20 15.55
N PRO A 48 16.70 -8.66 16.36
CA PRO A 48 16.27 -10.06 16.34
C PRO A 48 15.57 -10.42 15.02
N PRO A 49 15.66 -11.69 14.58
CA PRO A 49 15.15 -12.15 13.28
C PRO A 49 13.63 -12.10 13.12
N ASP A 50 12.88 -11.96 14.22
CA ASP A 50 11.44 -11.71 14.21
C ASP A 50 11.17 -10.24 13.86
N GLU A 51 10.74 -9.94 12.63
CA GLU A 51 10.42 -8.59 12.16
C GLU A 51 9.43 -7.85 13.08
N ASP A 52 8.54 -8.59 13.75
CA ASP A 52 7.51 -8.05 14.63
C ASP A 52 8.07 -7.43 15.95
N LYS A 53 9.21 -7.93 16.46
CA LYS A 53 9.84 -7.40 17.70
C LYS A 53 10.58 -6.07 17.47
N PHE A 54 10.93 -5.76 16.23
CA PHE A 54 11.68 -4.57 15.89
C PHE A 54 10.87 -3.27 16.05
N THR A 55 9.54 -3.35 15.91
CA THR A 55 8.63 -2.20 16.01
C THR A 55 8.74 -1.47 17.37
N GLN A 56 9.11 -2.18 18.44
CA GLN A 56 9.27 -1.63 19.79
C GLN A 56 10.55 -0.82 20.02
N LEU A 57 11.61 -1.02 19.23
CA LEU A 57 12.92 -0.36 19.43
C LEU A 57 13.04 1.00 18.68
N ARG A 58 11.96 1.44 18.01
CA ARG A 58 12.00 2.35 16.85
C ARG A 58 12.27 3.83 17.10
N SER A 59 12.02 4.38 18.29
CA SER A 59 12.06 5.84 18.47
C SER A 59 13.37 6.36 19.06
N THR A 60 13.73 5.93 20.26
CA THR A 60 14.79 6.56 21.05
C THR A 60 16.19 6.27 20.52
N THR A 61 16.43 5.07 19.99
CA THR A 61 17.74 4.63 19.50
C THR A 61 18.07 5.20 18.11
N MET A 62 17.06 5.40 17.25
CA MET A 62 17.25 5.91 15.88
C MET A 62 17.60 7.40 15.86
N ASP A 63 16.99 8.21 16.72
CA ASP A 63 17.31 9.63 16.82
C ASP A 63 18.76 9.86 17.28
N PHE A 64 19.31 8.99 18.16
CA PHE A 64 20.72 9.02 18.57
C PHE A 64 21.68 8.66 17.42
N LEU A 65 21.38 7.58 16.69
CA LEU A 65 22.22 7.11 15.57
C LEU A 65 22.27 8.13 14.42
N LEU A 66 21.17 8.83 14.14
CA LEU A 66 21.08 9.83 13.07
C LEU A 66 21.76 11.18 13.38
N GLN A 67 22.11 11.45 14.64
CA GLN A 67 22.90 12.63 15.03
C GLN A 67 24.40 12.45 14.80
N SER A 68 24.89 11.20 14.72
CA SER A 68 26.29 10.92 14.39
C SER A 68 26.58 11.22 12.91
N ARG A 69 27.54 12.12 12.68
CA ARG A 69 27.87 12.65 11.34
C ARG A 69 28.69 11.65 10.53
N SER A 70 28.13 11.13 9.45
CA SER A 70 28.78 11.02 8.13
C SER A 70 27.82 10.34 7.14
N ILE A 71 28.07 10.50 5.83
CA ILE A 71 27.38 9.94 4.67
C ILE A 71 26.23 10.82 4.13
N ARG A 72 26.60 11.69 3.17
CA ARG A 72 25.71 12.24 2.14
C ARG A 72 25.58 11.21 1.03
N LYS A 73 24.40 10.62 0.84
CA LYS A 73 23.98 10.10 -0.47
C LYS A 73 22.60 10.67 -0.78
N ARG A 74 22.53 11.49 -1.84
CA ARG A 74 21.27 11.87 -2.48
C ARG A 74 20.75 10.62 -3.17
N MET A 75 19.56 10.16 -2.83
CA MET A 75 18.90 9.09 -3.57
C MET A 75 17.80 9.73 -4.41
N ILE A 76 17.98 9.62 -5.71
CA ILE A 76 16.97 9.86 -6.73
C ILE A 76 16.37 8.47 -7.03
N LEU A 77 15.04 8.39 -7.15
CA LEU A 77 14.32 7.15 -7.44
C LEU A 77 14.47 6.83 -8.93
N PHE A 78 14.89 5.62 -9.27
CA PHE A 78 15.00 5.22 -10.68
C PHE A 78 14.36 3.86 -10.90
N LEU A 79 13.44 3.82 -11.85
CA LEU A 79 12.64 2.64 -12.14
C LEU A 79 13.27 1.85 -13.30
N LEU A 80 13.63 0.61 -13.00
CA LEU A 80 14.04 -0.41 -13.97
C LEU A 80 12.89 -1.33 -14.43
N HIS A 81 11.70 -1.12 -13.86
CA HIS A 81 10.63 -2.13 -13.84
C HIS A 81 9.37 -1.68 -14.57
N ILE A 82 9.51 -0.77 -15.53
CA ILE A 82 8.37 -0.13 -16.13
C ILE A 82 7.91 -0.96 -17.35
N PHE A 83 6.65 -1.40 -17.34
CA PHE A 83 6.12 -2.36 -18.31
C PHE A 83 5.91 -1.75 -19.69
N PRO A 84 6.18 -2.45 -20.80
CA PRO A 84 5.85 -1.94 -22.13
C PRO A 84 4.34 -1.78 -22.29
N SER A 85 3.87 -0.60 -22.74
CA SER A 85 2.43 -0.32 -22.97
C SER A 85 1.73 -1.34 -23.87
N ARG A 86 2.47 -2.08 -24.71
CA ARG A 86 1.91 -3.12 -25.60
C ARG A 86 1.20 -4.26 -24.85
N SER A 87 1.45 -4.45 -23.55
CA SER A 87 0.70 -5.42 -22.72
C SER A 87 -0.66 -4.89 -22.23
N LEU A 88 -0.89 -3.58 -22.34
CA LEU A 88 -2.17 -2.93 -22.09
C LEU A 88 -2.73 -2.54 -23.45
N ASP A 89 -3.52 -3.44 -24.03
CA ASP A 89 -4.24 -3.21 -25.29
C ASP A 89 -4.82 -1.79 -25.31
N ARG A 90 -4.55 -1.04 -26.41
CA ARG A 90 -4.78 0.42 -26.59
C ARG A 90 -6.06 0.90 -25.91
N SER A 91 -5.96 1.21 -24.63
CA SER A 91 -7.10 1.60 -23.81
C SER A 91 -7.16 3.13 -23.83
N PRO A 92 -8.33 3.77 -24.05
CA PRO A 92 -8.51 5.23 -23.96
C PRO A 92 -8.27 5.82 -22.55
N ILE A 93 -7.65 5.05 -21.67
CA ILE A 93 -7.54 5.24 -20.23
C ILE A 93 -6.07 5.52 -19.82
N ALA A 94 -5.16 5.72 -20.78
CA ALA A 94 -3.76 6.04 -20.48
C ALA A 94 -3.48 7.55 -20.57
N VAL A 95 -2.57 8.05 -19.75
CA VAL A 95 -2.11 9.44 -19.73
C VAL A 95 -0.59 9.50 -19.59
N GLN A 96 0.05 10.46 -20.24
CA GLN A 96 1.50 10.66 -20.15
C GLN A 96 1.88 11.39 -18.87
N SER A 97 3.01 11.01 -18.26
CA SER A 97 3.46 11.57 -16.99
C SER A 97 3.70 13.07 -17.05
N SER A 98 4.18 13.59 -18.18
CA SER A 98 4.38 15.03 -18.40
C SER A 98 3.11 15.86 -18.31
N THR A 99 1.93 15.26 -18.50
CA THR A 99 0.64 15.96 -18.40
C THR A 99 0.07 15.99 -16.98
N LEU A 100 0.71 15.28 -16.04
CA LEU A 100 0.36 15.33 -14.62
C LEU A 100 1.12 16.46 -13.93
N HIS A 101 0.38 17.40 -13.38
CA HIS A 101 0.93 18.43 -12.50
C HIS A 101 0.89 17.93 -11.05
N PHE A 102 2.04 17.53 -10.54
CA PHE A 102 2.18 17.00 -9.17
C PHE A 102 2.07 18.12 -8.13
N GLY A 103 1.11 17.97 -7.23
CA GLY A 103 0.86 18.84 -6.09
C GLY A 103 1.44 18.27 -4.79
N SER A 104 0.65 18.31 -3.72
CA SER A 104 1.05 17.82 -2.40
C SER A 104 0.94 16.30 -2.28
N SER A 105 1.78 15.71 -1.41
CA SER A 105 1.64 14.32 -0.99
C SER A 105 0.55 14.18 0.09
N ILE A 106 -0.18 13.06 0.07
CA ILE A 106 -1.13 12.68 1.12
C ILE A 106 -0.79 11.28 1.62
N GLY A 107 -0.79 11.09 2.95
CA GLY A 107 -0.71 9.77 3.58
C GLY A 107 0.66 9.11 3.45
N LEU A 108 0.67 7.76 3.43
CA LEU A 108 1.87 6.98 3.14
C LEU A 108 2.36 7.29 1.72
N ASP A 109 3.69 7.40 1.59
CA ASP A 109 4.44 8.07 0.53
C ASP A 109 4.31 7.54 -0.92
N GLN A 110 3.32 6.71 -1.23
CA GLN A 110 3.03 6.20 -2.58
C GLN A 110 1.99 7.02 -3.35
N VAL A 111 1.30 7.97 -2.70
CA VAL A 111 0.24 8.76 -3.31
C VAL A 111 0.56 10.26 -3.37
N LEU A 112 0.47 10.82 -4.58
CA LEU A 112 0.60 12.26 -4.85
C LEU A 112 -0.73 12.81 -5.36
N ILE A 113 -1.19 13.93 -4.79
CA ILE A 113 -2.24 14.69 -5.46
C ILE A 113 -1.65 15.22 -6.75
N SER A 114 -2.31 14.95 -7.86
CA SER A 114 -1.93 15.45 -9.16
C SER A 114 -3.14 16.09 -9.83
N HIS A 115 -2.87 16.89 -10.86
CA HIS A 115 -3.88 17.45 -11.71
C HIS A 115 -3.63 17.06 -13.16
N HIS A 116 -4.68 16.74 -13.90
CA HIS A 116 -4.64 16.64 -15.35
C HIS A 116 -5.86 17.33 -15.96
N MET A 117 -5.79 17.68 -17.24
CA MET A 117 -6.94 18.16 -17.98
C MET A 117 -7.74 16.96 -18.49
N ASN A 118 -9.05 16.92 -18.22
CA ASN A 118 -9.91 15.92 -18.81
C ASN A 118 -10.17 16.19 -20.30
N GLU A 119 -10.98 15.34 -20.93
CA GLU A 119 -11.34 15.43 -22.36
C GLU A 119 -12.00 16.76 -22.77
N PHE A 120 -12.53 17.51 -21.80
CA PHE A 120 -13.15 18.82 -21.98
C PHE A 120 -12.23 19.98 -21.60
N GLY A 121 -10.96 19.73 -21.29
CA GLY A 121 -10.00 20.75 -20.86
C GLY A 121 -10.22 21.24 -19.43
N ILE A 122 -11.00 20.52 -18.61
CA ILE A 122 -11.28 20.89 -17.22
C ILE A 122 -10.24 20.23 -16.31
N PRO A 123 -9.58 20.99 -15.41
CA PRO A 123 -8.65 20.43 -14.45
C PRO A 123 -9.35 19.46 -13.48
N GLN A 124 -8.87 18.22 -13.42
CA GLN A 124 -9.33 17.22 -12.46
C GLN A 124 -8.24 16.91 -11.44
N ARG A 125 -8.63 16.90 -10.16
CA ARG A 125 -7.78 16.44 -9.05
C ARG A 125 -7.81 14.92 -8.99
N VAL A 126 -6.63 14.32 -8.96
CA VAL A 126 -6.47 12.87 -8.91
C VAL A 126 -5.44 12.46 -7.87
N ALA A 127 -5.59 11.26 -7.34
CA ALA A 127 -4.59 10.62 -6.50
C ALA A 127 -3.73 9.73 -7.40
N PHE A 128 -2.50 10.16 -7.67
CA PHE A 128 -1.54 9.36 -8.42
C PHE A 128 -0.84 8.39 -7.47
N LYS A 129 -1.05 7.09 -7.70
CA LYS A 129 -0.35 6.03 -7.01
C LYS A 129 0.84 5.59 -7.85
N PHE A 130 2.01 5.74 -7.26
CA PHE A 130 3.29 5.40 -7.84
C PHE A 130 3.92 4.27 -7.02
N ASN A 131 4.50 3.28 -7.67
CA ASN A 131 5.15 2.18 -6.97
C ASN A 131 6.67 2.15 -7.25
N PRO A 132 7.49 2.79 -6.38
CA PRO A 132 8.91 2.99 -6.65
C PRO A 132 9.84 1.82 -6.33
N PHE A 133 9.35 0.67 -5.88
CA PHE A 133 10.25 -0.22 -5.16
C PHE A 133 10.95 -1.22 -6.08
N GLU A 134 12.28 -1.28 -5.99
CA GLU A 134 13.17 -2.29 -6.60
C GLU A 134 12.88 -3.74 -6.11
N LYS A 135 11.78 -3.95 -5.38
CA LYS A 135 11.37 -5.25 -4.85
C LYS A 135 10.33 -5.90 -5.76
N PRO A 136 10.60 -7.10 -6.30
CA PRO A 136 9.66 -7.84 -7.14
C PRO A 136 8.25 -7.99 -6.54
N LEU A 137 8.16 -8.20 -5.22
CA LEU A 137 6.87 -8.33 -4.55
C LEU A 137 6.04 -7.04 -4.63
N ARG A 138 6.65 -5.87 -4.38
CA ARG A 138 5.92 -4.60 -4.44
C ARG A 138 5.46 -4.30 -5.86
N LEU A 139 6.32 -4.57 -6.84
CA LEU A 139 5.96 -4.45 -8.24
C LEU A 139 4.76 -5.32 -8.61
N GLN A 140 4.76 -6.59 -8.19
CA GLN A 140 3.62 -7.49 -8.35
C GLN A 140 2.36 -6.92 -7.68
N MET A 141 2.48 -6.36 -6.48
CA MET A 141 1.36 -5.77 -5.74
C MET A 141 0.69 -4.63 -6.51
N ALA A 142 1.45 -3.65 -7.02
CA ALA A 142 0.84 -2.57 -7.82
C ALA A 142 0.33 -3.06 -9.17
N TRP A 143 0.97 -4.05 -9.79
CA TRP A 143 0.46 -4.63 -11.03
C TRP A 143 -0.90 -5.29 -10.82
N ASP A 144 -1.03 -6.08 -9.76
CA ASP A 144 -2.31 -6.71 -9.42
C ASP A 144 -3.35 -5.65 -9.05
N GLU A 145 -2.99 -4.63 -8.25
CA GLU A 145 -3.92 -3.57 -7.86
C GLU A 145 -4.42 -2.76 -9.07
N LEU A 146 -3.51 -2.34 -9.96
CA LEU A 146 -3.84 -1.62 -11.18
C LEU A 146 -4.83 -2.41 -12.03
N ASN A 147 -4.53 -3.70 -12.27
CA ASN A 147 -5.39 -4.52 -13.11
C ASN A 147 -6.71 -4.86 -12.43
N LEU A 148 -6.71 -5.04 -11.12
CA LEU A 148 -7.93 -5.24 -10.34
C LEU A 148 -8.83 -4.01 -10.45
N LEU A 149 -8.34 -2.82 -10.09
CA LEU A 149 -9.11 -1.58 -10.12
C LEU A 149 -9.62 -1.24 -11.53
N LYS A 150 -8.80 -1.49 -12.55
CA LYS A 150 -9.19 -1.33 -13.96
C LYS A 150 -10.32 -2.29 -14.37
N SER A 151 -10.36 -3.50 -13.80
CA SER A 151 -11.29 -4.56 -14.21
C SER A 151 -12.55 -4.63 -13.34
N LEU A 152 -12.56 -3.96 -12.18
CA LEU A 152 -13.73 -3.92 -11.30
C LEU A 152 -14.90 -3.20 -12.01
N PRO A 153 -16.13 -3.72 -11.88
CA PRO A 153 -17.30 -2.97 -12.31
C PRO A 153 -17.42 -1.69 -11.46
N PRO A 154 -17.93 -0.58 -12.02
CA PRO A 154 -18.16 0.64 -11.26
C PRO A 154 -19.02 0.35 -10.03
N HIS A 155 -18.53 0.71 -8.85
CA HIS A 155 -19.22 0.47 -7.58
C HIS A 155 -19.25 1.75 -6.73
N PRO A 156 -20.40 2.12 -6.14
CA PRO A 156 -20.55 3.38 -5.40
C PRO A 156 -19.72 3.46 -4.10
N ASN A 157 -19.16 2.34 -3.65
CA ASN A 157 -18.36 2.22 -2.42
C ASN A 157 -16.88 1.90 -2.66
N ILE A 158 -16.40 1.98 -3.90
CA ILE A 158 -14.98 1.81 -4.25
C ILE A 158 -14.48 3.14 -4.83
N VAL A 159 -13.28 3.59 -4.46
CA VAL A 159 -12.69 4.77 -5.08
C VAL A 159 -12.50 4.53 -6.60
N PRO A 160 -13.08 5.36 -7.48
CA PRO A 160 -12.99 5.14 -8.91
C PRO A 160 -11.56 5.16 -9.43
N PHE A 161 -11.22 4.14 -10.22
CA PHE A 161 -10.05 4.15 -11.10
C PHE A 161 -10.20 5.28 -12.14
N ASP A 162 -9.12 5.99 -12.41
CA ASP A 162 -9.10 7.08 -13.37
C ASP A 162 -8.27 6.68 -14.60
N ARG A 163 -6.93 6.63 -14.49
CA ARG A 163 -6.05 6.42 -15.65
C ARG A 163 -4.81 5.61 -15.33
N VAL A 164 -4.27 4.92 -16.33
CA VAL A 164 -2.90 4.38 -16.29
C VAL A 164 -1.93 5.50 -16.65
N VAL A 165 -0.86 5.64 -15.88
CA VAL A 165 0.17 6.65 -16.14
C VAL A 165 1.35 6.01 -16.86
N LEU A 166 1.65 6.55 -18.03
CA LEU A 166 2.77 6.16 -18.87
C LEU A 166 3.91 7.17 -18.76
N GLU A 167 5.11 6.67 -18.89
CA GLU A 167 6.34 7.45 -18.99
C GLU A 167 6.55 7.96 -20.41
N ASP A 168 7.03 9.20 -20.53
CA ASP A 168 6.98 9.95 -21.79
C ASP A 168 7.85 9.36 -22.93
N MET A 169 9.00 8.75 -22.64
CA MET A 169 9.95 8.32 -23.68
C MET A 169 9.62 6.96 -24.26
N GLU A 170 9.47 5.94 -23.41
CA GLU A 170 9.24 4.57 -23.86
C GLU A 170 7.80 4.09 -23.62
N SER A 171 6.90 5.00 -23.19
CA SER A 171 5.50 4.69 -22.88
C SER A 171 5.39 3.52 -21.90
N ARG A 172 6.29 3.46 -20.92
CA ARG A 172 6.29 2.42 -19.92
C ARG A 172 5.31 2.78 -18.78
N VAL A 173 4.58 1.82 -18.22
CA VAL A 173 3.61 2.04 -17.11
C VAL A 173 4.28 2.34 -15.76
N ILE A 174 4.22 3.59 -15.28
CA ILE A 174 4.85 4.00 -14.01
C ILE A 174 3.91 3.99 -12.81
N GLY A 175 2.60 3.89 -13.05
CA GLY A 175 1.60 3.89 -12.00
C GLY A 175 0.21 4.11 -12.57
N PHE A 176 -0.71 4.55 -11.71
CA PHE A 176 -2.09 4.85 -12.09
C PHE A 176 -2.67 5.95 -11.22
N THR A 177 -3.77 6.54 -11.66
CA THR A 177 -4.53 7.55 -10.93
C THR A 177 -5.89 7.00 -10.51
N THR A 178 -6.39 7.51 -9.39
CA THR A 178 -7.78 7.35 -8.94
C THR A 178 -8.42 8.71 -8.68
N LYS A 179 -9.75 8.77 -8.58
CA LYS A 179 -10.45 10.00 -8.16
C LYS A 179 -9.90 10.46 -6.81
N TYR A 180 -9.50 11.72 -6.72
CA TYR A 180 -9.13 12.30 -5.43
C TYR A 180 -10.39 12.57 -4.59
N ILE A 181 -10.43 12.02 -3.38
CA ILE A 181 -11.52 12.24 -2.42
C ILE A 181 -11.00 13.16 -1.29
N PRO A 182 -11.58 14.37 -1.12
CA PRO A 182 -11.19 15.26 -0.03
C PRO A 182 -11.75 14.80 1.31
N GLY A 183 -11.18 15.29 2.41
CA GLY A 183 -11.64 14.99 3.79
C GLY A 183 -10.71 14.07 4.59
N GLY A 184 -9.83 13.34 3.91
CA GLY A 184 -8.92 12.40 4.55
C GLY A 184 -9.64 11.10 4.96
N THR A 185 -8.89 10.19 5.59
CA THR A 185 -9.36 8.83 5.89
C THR A 185 -10.05 8.78 7.25
N LEU A 186 -10.78 7.70 7.51
CA LEU A 186 -11.44 7.46 8.80
C LEU A 186 -10.45 7.15 9.94
N ASP A 187 -9.14 7.04 9.68
CA ASP A 187 -8.10 7.09 10.73
C ASP A 187 -8.10 8.44 11.48
N ASN A 188 -8.62 9.50 10.84
CA ASN A 188 -8.93 10.75 11.54
C ASN A 188 -10.16 10.58 12.43
N THR A 189 -9.94 10.49 13.74
CA THR A 189 -10.98 10.31 14.76
C THR A 189 -11.98 11.46 14.87
N LYS A 190 -11.67 12.62 14.26
CA LYS A 190 -12.57 13.77 14.20
C LYS A 190 -13.69 13.60 13.17
N VAL A 191 -13.55 12.66 12.24
CA VAL A 191 -14.60 12.33 11.29
C VAL A 191 -15.60 11.41 12.01
N PRO A 192 -16.90 11.77 12.06
CA PRO A 192 -17.92 10.91 12.65
C PRO A 192 -17.96 9.57 11.92
N PHE A 193 -18.64 8.57 12.47
CA PHE A 193 -18.89 7.31 11.78
C PHE A 193 -20.36 6.91 11.89
N GLY A 194 -21.02 6.79 10.73
CA GLY A 194 -22.44 6.46 10.64
C GLY A 194 -22.73 4.97 10.48
N PHE A 195 -23.88 4.53 10.98
CA PHE A 195 -24.33 3.15 10.88
C PHE A 195 -24.60 2.70 9.45
N GLU A 196 -25.08 3.61 8.60
CA GLU A 196 -25.28 3.32 7.18
C GLU A 196 -23.96 2.99 6.46
N TRP A 197 -22.85 3.62 6.85
CA TRP A 197 -21.54 3.32 6.29
C TRP A 197 -21.04 1.94 6.67
N MET A 198 -21.39 1.45 7.86
CA MET A 198 -21.11 0.07 8.22
C MET A 198 -21.85 -0.91 7.31
N LYS A 199 -23.13 -0.67 7.02
CA LYS A 199 -23.93 -1.53 6.11
C LYS A 199 -23.35 -1.53 4.70
N GLN A 200 -23.03 -0.35 4.18
CA GLN A 200 -22.41 -0.19 2.86
C GLN A 200 -21.07 -0.94 2.78
N LEU A 201 -20.25 -0.88 3.84
CA LEU A 201 -18.98 -1.58 3.88
C LEU A 201 -19.16 -3.11 3.91
N THR A 202 -20.07 -3.64 4.72
CA THR A 202 -20.35 -5.09 4.74
C THR A 202 -20.93 -5.58 3.42
N GLN A 203 -21.83 -4.81 2.79
CA GLN A 203 -22.38 -5.13 1.46
C GLN A 203 -21.29 -5.14 0.38
N LEU A 204 -20.38 -4.18 0.41
CA LEU A 204 -19.23 -4.16 -0.49
C LEU A 204 -18.33 -5.39 -0.27
N VAL A 205 -18.08 -5.75 0.98
CA VAL A 205 -17.26 -6.93 1.32
C VAL A 205 -17.91 -8.22 0.83
N ASP A 206 -19.24 -8.34 0.95
CA ASP A 206 -19.96 -9.49 0.40
C ASP A 206 -19.91 -9.50 -1.14
N PHE A 207 -20.12 -8.37 -1.80
CA PHE A 207 -19.97 -8.23 -3.24
C PHE A 207 -18.58 -8.68 -3.72
N LEU A 208 -17.51 -8.16 -3.10
CA LEU A 208 -16.13 -8.52 -3.45
C LEU A 208 -15.86 -10.01 -3.21
N ASN A 209 -16.18 -10.51 -2.02
CA ASN A 209 -15.84 -11.88 -1.62
C ASN A 209 -16.69 -12.94 -2.31
N LEU A 210 -18.00 -12.75 -2.32
CA LEU A 210 -18.97 -13.76 -2.71
C LEU A 210 -19.28 -13.73 -4.20
N GLU A 211 -19.32 -12.55 -4.82
CA GLU A 211 -19.63 -12.43 -6.24
C GLU A 211 -18.37 -12.47 -7.11
N LEU A 212 -17.33 -11.72 -6.72
CA LEU A 212 -16.13 -11.57 -7.54
C LEU A 212 -14.95 -12.46 -7.11
N GLY A 213 -15.02 -13.09 -5.93
CA GLY A 213 -13.93 -13.91 -5.40
C GLY A 213 -12.66 -13.10 -5.11
N ILE A 214 -12.83 -11.87 -4.62
CA ILE A 214 -11.78 -10.93 -4.26
C ILE A 214 -11.83 -10.63 -2.76
N MET A 215 -10.70 -10.81 -2.06
CA MET A 215 -10.51 -10.36 -0.68
C MET A 215 -9.60 -9.14 -0.68
N HIS A 216 -9.98 -8.07 0.03
CA HIS A 216 -9.17 -6.87 0.18
C HIS A 216 -7.93 -7.12 1.05
N GLN A 217 -8.07 -7.90 2.14
CA GLN A 217 -7.01 -8.31 3.08
C GLN A 217 -6.35 -7.20 3.91
N ASP A 218 -6.72 -5.94 3.71
CA ASP A 218 -6.26 -4.80 4.52
C ASP A 218 -7.36 -3.77 4.79
N ILE A 219 -8.59 -4.22 5.10
CA ILE A 219 -9.65 -3.31 5.51
C ILE A 219 -9.28 -2.74 6.89
N ALA A 220 -9.19 -1.40 6.97
CA ALA A 220 -8.80 -0.66 8.16
C ALA A 220 -9.24 0.81 8.03
N PRO A 221 -9.35 1.59 9.13
CA PRO A 221 -9.78 3.00 9.07
C PRO A 221 -8.96 3.87 8.11
N ARG A 222 -7.66 3.59 8.00
CA ARG A 222 -6.74 4.28 7.07
C ARG A 222 -7.06 4.06 5.58
N ASN A 223 -7.82 3.02 5.25
CA ASN A 223 -8.18 2.62 3.89
C ASN A 223 -9.67 2.91 3.59
N LEU A 224 -10.33 3.71 4.44
CA LEU A 224 -11.72 4.11 4.30
C LEU A 224 -11.82 5.63 4.21
N LEU A 225 -12.63 6.11 3.27
CA LEU A 225 -12.90 7.53 3.00
C LEU A 225 -14.41 7.76 3.05
N ILE A 226 -14.83 8.99 3.32
CA ILE A 226 -16.22 9.43 3.10
C ILE A 226 -16.20 10.40 1.94
N ASP A 227 -16.92 10.10 0.86
CA ASP A 227 -17.07 11.04 -0.25
C ASP A 227 -17.96 12.21 0.21
N PRO A 228 -17.46 13.45 0.24
CA PRO A 228 -18.27 14.58 0.67
C PRO A 228 -19.40 14.92 -0.30
N ASP A 229 -19.32 14.50 -1.56
CA ASP A 229 -20.35 14.79 -2.56
C ASP A 229 -21.53 13.82 -2.44
N THR A 230 -21.25 12.54 -2.15
CA THR A 230 -22.26 11.47 -2.14
C THR A 230 -22.60 10.98 -0.74
N HIS A 231 -21.83 11.38 0.27
CA HIS A 231 -21.91 10.90 1.66
C HIS A 231 -21.81 9.38 1.80
N LYS A 232 -21.12 8.71 0.86
CA LYS A 232 -20.90 7.27 0.87
C LYS A 232 -19.52 6.93 1.40
N ILE A 233 -19.42 5.77 2.05
CA ILE A 233 -18.11 5.19 2.39
C ILE A 233 -17.45 4.66 1.12
N LEU A 234 -16.16 4.93 0.97
CA LEU A 234 -15.33 4.42 -0.12
C LEU A 234 -14.16 3.62 0.44
N LEU A 235 -13.97 2.41 -0.10
CA LEU A 235 -12.80 1.57 0.12
C LEU A 235 -11.74 1.84 -0.97
N PHE A 236 -10.47 1.88 -0.56
CA PHE A 236 -9.33 2.01 -1.47
C PHE A 236 -8.11 1.24 -0.93
N ASP A 237 -7.02 1.26 -1.69
CA ASP A 237 -5.74 0.60 -1.37
C ASP A 237 -5.81 -0.94 -1.43
N PHE A 238 -6.08 -1.44 -2.63
CA PHE A 238 -6.20 -2.88 -2.92
C PHE A 238 -4.84 -3.56 -3.12
N ASP A 239 -3.76 -2.97 -2.61
CA ASP A 239 -2.39 -3.46 -2.70
C ASP A 239 -2.23 -4.89 -2.21
N TRP A 240 -3.02 -5.28 -1.21
CA TRP A 240 -3.00 -6.60 -0.59
C TRP A 240 -4.07 -7.54 -1.15
N ALA A 241 -4.85 -7.12 -2.13
CA ALA A 241 -5.97 -7.91 -2.58
C ALA A 241 -5.57 -9.31 -3.06
N ALA A 242 -6.37 -10.30 -2.70
CA ALA A 242 -6.31 -11.66 -3.23
C ALA A 242 -7.42 -11.89 -4.23
N HIS A 243 -7.16 -12.80 -5.16
CA HIS A 243 -8.15 -13.34 -6.08
C HIS A 243 -8.11 -14.86 -6.00
N GLY A 244 -9.21 -15.48 -5.59
CA GLY A 244 -9.24 -16.92 -5.33
C GLY A 244 -8.08 -17.34 -4.42
N LYS A 245 -7.22 -18.27 -4.89
CA LYS A 245 -6.02 -18.70 -4.15
C LYS A 245 -4.80 -17.79 -4.36
N LYS A 246 -4.78 -16.96 -5.41
CA LYS A 246 -3.65 -16.09 -5.72
C LYS A 246 -3.56 -15.02 -4.65
N ARG A 247 -2.40 -14.96 -3.98
CA ARG A 247 -2.08 -13.99 -2.92
C ARG A 247 -2.98 -14.03 -1.69
N LEU A 248 -3.75 -15.11 -1.51
CA LEU A 248 -4.52 -15.32 -0.29
C LEU A 248 -3.56 -15.57 0.88
N LEU A 249 -3.59 -14.69 1.88
CA LEU A 249 -2.72 -14.74 3.04
C LEU A 249 -3.47 -15.30 4.25
N ASN A 250 -2.79 -16.14 5.01
CA ASN A 250 -3.37 -16.72 6.22
C ASN A 250 -3.65 -15.64 7.28
N GLY A 251 -4.87 -15.65 7.84
CA GLY A 251 -5.32 -14.73 8.89
C GLY A 251 -5.70 -13.32 8.42
N ARG A 252 -5.82 -13.09 7.11
CA ARG A 252 -6.21 -11.79 6.53
C ARG A 252 -7.58 -11.81 5.87
N ASP A 253 -8.51 -12.63 6.35
CA ASP A 253 -9.87 -12.61 5.83
C ASP A 253 -10.58 -11.29 6.16
N ASP A 254 -11.42 -10.83 5.23
CA ASP A 254 -12.08 -9.53 5.35
C ASP A 254 -13.12 -9.48 6.46
N VAL A 255 -13.73 -10.62 6.82
CA VAL A 255 -14.69 -10.69 7.93
C VAL A 255 -13.99 -10.32 9.24
N THR A 256 -12.85 -10.94 9.52
CA THR A 256 -12.01 -10.61 10.67
C THR A 256 -11.55 -9.16 10.61
N ASN A 257 -11.10 -8.68 9.44
CA ASN A 257 -10.66 -7.28 9.29
C ASN A 257 -11.80 -6.27 9.57
N ILE A 258 -13.04 -6.56 9.17
CA ILE A 258 -14.21 -5.72 9.47
C ILE A 258 -14.47 -5.63 10.97
N ILE A 259 -14.37 -6.75 11.69
CA ILE A 259 -14.57 -6.79 13.15
C ILE A 259 -13.56 -5.87 13.85
N PHE A 260 -12.27 -6.01 13.52
CA PHE A 260 -11.22 -5.16 14.11
C PHE A 260 -11.33 -3.71 13.66
N THR A 261 -11.68 -3.47 12.39
CA THR A 261 -11.88 -2.10 11.86
C THR A 261 -13.00 -1.39 12.59
N LEU A 262 -14.15 -2.05 12.79
CA LEU A 262 -15.27 -1.44 13.49
C LEU A 262 -14.92 -1.14 14.95
N TYR A 263 -14.22 -2.06 15.62
CA TYR A 263 -13.72 -1.84 16.96
C TYR A 263 -12.80 -0.61 17.02
N GLU A 264 -11.83 -0.51 16.11
CA GLU A 264 -10.90 0.62 16.03
C GLU A 264 -11.62 1.94 15.72
N LEU A 265 -12.61 1.94 14.80
CA LEU A 265 -13.41 3.12 14.48
C LEU A 265 -14.17 3.63 15.70
N ILE A 266 -14.86 2.76 16.41
CA ILE A 266 -15.71 3.14 17.55
C ILE A 266 -14.87 3.53 18.76
N THR A 267 -13.83 2.75 19.08
CA THR A 267 -13.08 2.91 20.35
C THR A 267 -11.83 3.77 20.24
N ASN A 268 -11.31 3.95 19.02
CA ASN A 268 -9.99 4.50 18.76
C ASN A 268 -8.86 3.70 19.45
N ASP A 269 -9.11 2.46 19.85
CA ASP A 269 -8.10 1.57 20.40
C ASP A 269 -7.39 0.81 19.27
N THR A 270 -6.12 1.13 19.06
CA THR A 270 -5.27 0.49 18.07
C THR A 270 -4.45 -0.68 18.62
N HIS A 271 -4.72 -1.16 19.83
CA HIS A 271 -3.96 -2.25 20.46
C HIS A 271 -3.84 -3.48 19.55
N PHE A 272 -4.96 -3.86 18.93
CA PHE A 272 -5.05 -5.03 18.05
C PHE A 272 -4.33 -4.86 16.71
N THR A 273 -4.03 -3.63 16.28
CA THR A 273 -3.29 -3.40 15.02
C THR A 273 -1.88 -3.96 15.10
N SER A 274 -1.30 -4.02 16.32
CA SER A 274 0.04 -4.56 16.58
C SER A 274 0.09 -6.08 16.64
N ILE A 275 -1.06 -6.74 16.78
CA ILE A 275 -1.14 -8.20 16.82
C ILE A 275 -1.03 -8.76 15.40
N PRO A 276 -0.10 -9.71 15.14
CA PRO A 276 0.02 -10.34 13.84
C PRO A 276 -1.31 -10.93 13.38
N HIS A 277 -1.67 -10.73 12.11
CA HIS A 277 -2.94 -11.16 11.52
C HIS A 277 -3.28 -12.64 11.80
N ARG A 278 -2.29 -13.53 11.62
CA ARG A 278 -2.39 -14.97 11.92
C ARG A 278 -2.72 -15.32 13.39
N SER A 279 -2.53 -14.37 14.30
CA SER A 279 -2.74 -14.52 15.73
C SER A 279 -3.99 -13.76 16.22
N ARG A 280 -4.68 -13.06 15.34
CA ARG A 280 -5.93 -12.38 15.67
C ARG A 280 -7.04 -13.40 15.79
N ASN A 281 -7.80 -13.31 16.88
CA ASN A 281 -9.03 -14.06 17.07
C ASN A 281 -10.19 -13.06 17.20
N MET A 282 -11.19 -13.18 16.33
CA MET A 282 -12.39 -12.36 16.35
C MET A 282 -13.16 -12.45 17.67
N ASP A 283 -13.10 -13.61 18.35
CA ASP A 283 -13.79 -13.83 19.63
C ASP A 283 -13.30 -12.85 20.70
N ILE A 284 -12.06 -12.38 20.63
CA ILE A 284 -11.50 -11.41 21.58
C ILE A 284 -12.30 -10.10 21.53
N VAL A 285 -12.71 -9.66 20.35
CA VAL A 285 -13.48 -8.42 20.16
C VAL A 285 -14.98 -8.66 20.33
N GLN A 286 -15.51 -9.78 19.80
CA GLN A 286 -16.93 -10.09 19.87
C GLN A 286 -17.41 -10.41 21.29
N SER A 287 -16.58 -11.05 22.12
CA SER A 287 -16.91 -11.41 23.50
C SER A 287 -16.82 -10.25 24.50
N MET A 288 -16.26 -9.10 24.11
CA MET A 288 -16.16 -7.94 25.01
C MET A 288 -17.55 -7.46 25.41
N GLN A 289 -17.82 -7.30 26.70
CA GLN A 289 -19.16 -6.87 27.14
C GLN A 289 -19.48 -5.44 26.68
N GLN A 290 -18.50 -4.54 26.69
CA GLN A 290 -18.67 -3.13 26.34
C GLN A 290 -17.51 -2.64 25.49
N TRP A 291 -17.80 -1.73 24.56
CA TRP A 291 -16.78 -0.99 23.80
C TRP A 291 -16.80 0.45 24.27
N ALA A 292 -15.68 0.94 24.79
CA ALA A 292 -15.56 2.35 25.18
C ALA A 292 -15.51 3.21 23.92
N TYR A 293 -16.60 3.90 23.59
CA TYR A 293 -16.67 4.72 22.39
C TYR A 293 -15.85 6.01 22.58
N ASN A 294 -15.13 6.42 21.53
CA ASN A 294 -14.28 7.61 21.50
C ASN A 294 -14.36 8.32 20.13
N ARG A 295 -15.52 8.19 19.48
CA ARG A 295 -15.85 8.81 18.20
C ARG A 295 -17.32 9.22 18.21
N GLU A 296 -17.65 10.28 17.49
CA GLU A 296 -19.02 10.66 17.21
C GLU A 296 -19.70 9.62 16.30
N LEU A 297 -20.84 9.10 16.76
CA LEU A 297 -21.65 8.10 16.06
C LEU A 297 -23.08 8.63 15.88
N ASP A 298 -23.74 8.22 14.80
CA ASP A 298 -25.16 8.53 14.52
C ASP A 298 -26.14 7.53 15.17
N SER A 299 -25.61 6.52 15.86
CA SER A 299 -26.37 5.41 16.46
C SER A 299 -25.62 4.82 17.65
N ASP A 300 -26.34 4.11 18.52
CA ASP A 300 -25.76 3.43 19.67
C ASP A 300 -24.79 2.32 19.27
N VAL A 301 -23.72 2.14 20.04
CA VAL A 301 -22.73 1.05 19.85
C VAL A 301 -23.41 -0.33 19.78
N SER A 302 -24.49 -0.54 20.53
CA SER A 302 -25.27 -1.79 20.49
C SER A 302 -25.85 -2.06 19.11
N THR A 303 -26.31 -1.03 18.39
CA THR A 303 -26.84 -1.15 17.02
C THR A 303 -25.76 -1.65 16.06
N PHE A 304 -24.57 -1.04 16.09
CA PHE A 304 -23.42 -1.48 15.30
C PHE A 304 -23.03 -2.94 15.63
N ARG A 305 -22.98 -3.28 16.92
CA ARG A 305 -22.56 -4.61 17.38
C ARG A 305 -23.56 -5.71 17.02
N ASN A 306 -24.86 -5.44 17.16
CA ASN A 306 -25.90 -6.41 16.83
C ASN A 306 -25.85 -6.73 15.33
N PHE A 307 -25.80 -5.69 14.48
CA PHE A 307 -25.67 -5.87 13.04
C PHE A 307 -24.38 -6.61 12.65
N LEU A 308 -23.23 -6.28 13.28
CA LEU A 308 -21.97 -6.99 13.05
C LEU A 308 -22.11 -8.48 13.37
N ASN A 309 -22.68 -8.81 14.52
CA ASN A 309 -22.81 -10.18 14.97
C ASN A 309 -23.76 -10.99 14.08
N GLU A 310 -24.87 -10.40 13.64
CA GLU A 310 -25.79 -11.01 12.68
C GLU A 310 -25.09 -11.30 11.35
N TRP A 311 -24.40 -10.31 10.78
CA TRP A 311 -23.65 -10.47 9.54
C TRP A 311 -22.57 -11.56 9.65
N VAL A 312 -21.78 -11.56 10.74
CA VAL A 312 -20.77 -12.59 11.00
C VAL A 312 -21.40 -13.98 11.18
N ALA A 313 -22.58 -14.08 11.79
CA ALA A 313 -23.27 -15.35 11.95
C ALA A 313 -23.70 -15.95 10.61
N THR A 314 -24.26 -15.12 9.71
CA THR A 314 -24.60 -15.52 8.33
C THR A 314 -23.37 -16.00 7.56
N ARG A 315 -22.23 -15.33 7.74
CA ARG A 315 -20.95 -15.69 7.15
C ARG A 315 -20.44 -17.05 7.69
N LYS A 316 -20.52 -17.29 9.00
CA LYS A 316 -20.10 -18.58 9.60
C LYS A 316 -20.94 -19.78 9.17
N SER A 317 -22.25 -19.63 8.89
CA SER A 317 -23.12 -20.76 8.51
C SER A 317 -22.90 -21.26 7.08
N ASP A 318 -22.26 -20.46 6.23
CA ASP A 318 -22.46 -20.53 4.79
C ASP A 318 -21.27 -21.09 4.00
N GLY A 319 -20.25 -21.61 4.69
CA GLY A 319 -19.05 -22.14 4.04
C GLY A 319 -18.32 -21.05 3.25
N ASP A 320 -18.16 -19.86 3.83
CA ASP A 320 -17.66 -18.64 3.17
C ASP A 320 -16.42 -18.82 2.30
N MET A 321 -15.44 -19.58 2.78
CA MET A 321 -14.21 -19.83 2.03
C MET A 321 -14.48 -20.63 0.77
N GLU A 322 -15.39 -21.61 0.83
CA GLU A 322 -15.80 -22.36 -0.34
C GLU A 322 -16.56 -21.46 -1.31
N ARG A 323 -17.47 -20.61 -0.84
CA ARG A 323 -18.18 -19.65 -1.69
C ARG A 323 -17.23 -18.65 -2.34
N TYR A 324 -16.29 -18.08 -1.60
CA TYR A 324 -15.25 -17.21 -2.13
C TYR A 324 -14.42 -17.92 -3.22
N LEU A 325 -13.96 -19.14 -2.93
CA LEU A 325 -13.22 -19.97 -3.89
C LEU A 325 -14.08 -20.53 -5.03
N ASN A 326 -15.40 -20.34 -5.00
CA ASN A 326 -16.38 -20.73 -6.03
C ASN A 326 -17.23 -19.54 -6.53
N ALA A 327 -16.79 -18.29 -6.28
CA ALA A 327 -17.51 -17.09 -6.67
C ALA A 327 -17.81 -17.08 -8.19
N PRO A 328 -19.04 -16.69 -8.61
CA PRO A 328 -19.53 -16.86 -9.97
C PRO A 328 -18.92 -15.91 -10.98
N ASN A 329 -18.55 -14.69 -10.57
CA ASN A 329 -18.14 -13.60 -11.47
C ASN A 329 -16.66 -13.24 -11.29
N ARG A 330 -15.80 -14.26 -11.21
CA ARG A 330 -14.35 -14.06 -11.01
C ARG A 330 -13.69 -13.28 -12.13
N LEU A 331 -13.02 -12.19 -11.75
CA LEU A 331 -12.21 -11.38 -12.65
C LEU A 331 -10.82 -11.99 -12.85
N THR A 332 -10.42 -12.29 -14.08
CA THR A 332 -9.03 -12.69 -14.37
C THR A 332 -8.24 -11.49 -14.89
N TRP A 333 -6.97 -11.42 -14.53
CA TRP A 333 -6.05 -10.41 -15.05
C TRP A 333 -4.67 -11.01 -15.32
N PRO A 334 -3.89 -10.39 -16.24
CA PRO A 334 -2.61 -10.93 -16.66
C PRO A 334 -1.60 -10.98 -15.52
N ASP A 335 -0.73 -11.99 -15.57
CA ASP A 335 0.47 -12.01 -14.74
C ASP A 335 1.41 -10.84 -15.08
N LEU A 336 2.29 -10.56 -14.13
CA LEU A 336 3.29 -9.52 -14.26
C LEU A 336 4.18 -9.79 -15.49
N PRO A 337 4.23 -8.89 -16.47
CA PRO A 337 5.02 -9.14 -17.67
C PRO A 337 6.51 -9.01 -17.37
N THR A 338 7.32 -9.87 -17.97
CA THR A 338 8.77 -9.78 -17.95
C THR A 338 9.22 -8.58 -18.77
N ALA A 339 9.97 -7.66 -18.17
CA ALA A 339 10.52 -6.50 -18.89
C ALA A 339 11.45 -6.98 -20.03
N PRO A 340 11.38 -6.41 -21.24
CA PRO A 340 12.21 -6.84 -22.37
C PRO A 340 13.71 -6.70 -22.06
N ASP A 341 14.09 -5.69 -21.26
CA ASP A 341 15.45 -5.45 -20.80
C ASP A 341 16.03 -6.61 -19.99
N TYR A 342 15.18 -7.51 -19.47
CA TYR A 342 15.61 -8.66 -18.67
C TYR A 342 16.29 -9.74 -19.48
N ASN A 343 16.04 -9.78 -20.80
CA ASN A 343 16.69 -10.73 -21.69
C ASN A 343 18.14 -10.36 -22.01
N VAL A 344 18.57 -9.13 -21.70
CA VAL A 344 19.95 -8.69 -21.94
C VAL A 344 20.86 -9.28 -20.84
N PRO A 345 21.91 -10.06 -21.17
CA PRO A 345 22.85 -10.57 -20.17
C PRO A 345 23.72 -9.46 -19.56
N PHE A 346 24.03 -9.57 -18.27
CA PHE A 346 24.93 -8.67 -17.55
C PHE A 346 25.91 -9.44 -16.66
N GLU A 347 27.10 -8.88 -16.44
CA GLU A 347 28.10 -9.44 -15.51
C GLU A 347 27.64 -9.19 -14.06
N LEU A 348 27.35 -10.26 -13.33
CA LEU A 348 26.97 -10.21 -11.91
C LEU A 348 28.18 -10.13 -10.99
N GLY A 349 29.34 -10.60 -11.46
CA GLY A 349 30.59 -10.68 -10.74
C GLY A 349 31.54 -11.66 -11.42
N LYS A 350 32.58 -12.10 -10.69
CA LYS A 350 33.56 -13.07 -11.17
C LYS A 350 33.63 -14.28 -10.24
N THR A 351 33.97 -15.44 -10.77
CA THR A 351 34.29 -16.64 -9.99
C THR A 351 35.59 -16.43 -9.20
N LEU A 352 35.92 -17.37 -8.30
CA LEU A 352 37.22 -17.37 -7.59
C LEU A 352 38.41 -17.40 -8.54
N ASP A 353 38.22 -18.00 -9.72
CA ASP A 353 39.23 -18.10 -10.78
C ASP A 353 39.28 -16.86 -11.69
N GLY A 354 38.42 -15.86 -11.44
CA GLY A 354 38.38 -14.59 -12.18
C GLY A 354 37.48 -14.59 -13.41
N GLU A 355 36.75 -15.68 -13.68
CA GLU A 355 35.85 -15.79 -14.84
C GLU A 355 34.55 -15.03 -14.62
N PRO A 356 34.06 -14.24 -15.60
CA PRO A 356 32.84 -13.45 -15.46
C PRO A 356 31.59 -14.35 -15.37
N ILE A 357 30.75 -14.07 -14.38
CA ILE A 357 29.46 -14.72 -14.17
C ILE A 357 28.39 -13.87 -14.86
N TRP A 358 27.81 -14.41 -15.94
CA TRP A 358 26.76 -13.77 -16.70
C TRP A 358 25.37 -14.18 -16.20
N LYS A 359 24.46 -13.22 -16.13
CA LYS A 359 23.06 -13.45 -15.72
C LYS A 359 22.09 -12.62 -16.56
N THR A 360 20.88 -13.14 -16.75
CA THR A 360 19.71 -12.40 -17.26
C THR A 360 18.69 -12.21 -16.13
N GLY A 361 17.76 -11.26 -16.29
CA GLY A 361 16.71 -10.98 -15.31
C GLY A 361 16.82 -9.61 -14.62
N PRO A 362 16.18 -9.46 -13.43
CA PRO A 362 16.27 -8.24 -12.62
C PRO A 362 17.72 -7.88 -12.28
N ARG A 363 18.04 -6.59 -12.32
CA ARG A 363 19.39 -6.07 -12.07
C ARG A 363 19.31 -4.75 -11.32
N PHE A 364 20.43 -4.31 -10.75
CA PHE A 364 20.50 -3.01 -10.11
C PHE A 364 20.54 -1.89 -11.15
N ARG A 365 20.00 -0.72 -10.76
CA ARG A 365 20.07 0.53 -11.54
C ARG A 365 21.47 0.81 -12.09
N ARG A 366 22.48 0.67 -11.22
CA ARG A 366 23.87 0.92 -11.60
C ARG A 366 24.29 0.08 -12.79
N THR A 367 24.01 -1.22 -12.74
CA THR A 367 24.31 -2.17 -13.81
C THR A 367 23.57 -1.82 -15.09
N ALA A 368 22.27 -1.51 -15.00
CA ALA A 368 21.50 -1.10 -16.17
C ALA A 368 22.06 0.17 -16.83
N MET A 369 22.42 1.18 -16.03
CA MET A 369 23.04 2.41 -16.54
C MET A 369 24.43 2.17 -17.14
N GLU A 370 25.27 1.33 -16.52
CA GLU A 370 26.59 0.95 -17.05
C GLU A 370 26.46 0.23 -18.40
N MET A 371 25.35 -0.47 -18.64
CA MET A 371 25.02 -1.12 -19.89
C MET A 371 24.30 -0.21 -20.91
N GLY A 372 24.09 1.06 -20.58
CA GLY A 372 23.36 2.00 -21.44
C GLY A 372 21.86 1.70 -21.56
N GLN A 373 21.28 0.89 -20.66
CA GLN A 373 19.84 0.64 -20.63
C GLN A 373 19.08 1.87 -20.11
N TYR A 374 17.90 2.08 -20.67
CA TYR A 374 17.02 3.16 -20.22
C TYR A 374 16.58 2.93 -18.77
N CYS A 375 16.76 3.97 -17.95
CA CYS A 375 16.32 4.02 -16.56
C CYS A 375 15.48 5.27 -16.39
N PHE A 376 14.20 5.14 -16.09
CA PHE A 376 13.34 6.30 -15.86
C PHE A 376 13.78 7.04 -14.60
N HIS A 377 14.02 8.34 -14.78
CA HIS A 377 14.45 9.26 -13.74
C HIS A 377 13.23 9.88 -13.07
N TRP A 378 12.91 9.45 -11.85
CA TRP A 378 11.82 10.03 -11.08
C TRP A 378 12.34 10.76 -9.84
N GLU A 379 12.10 12.06 -9.79
CA GLU A 379 12.34 12.87 -8.61
C GLU A 379 11.01 13.27 -7.98
N ARG A 380 10.79 12.81 -6.75
CA ARG A 380 9.61 13.23 -5.99
C ARG A 380 9.69 14.74 -5.72
N PRO A 381 8.60 15.50 -5.92
CA PRO A 381 8.56 16.91 -5.53
C PRO A 381 8.87 17.11 -4.03
N PRO A 382 9.64 18.15 -3.65
CA PRO A 382 10.03 18.37 -2.27
C PRO A 382 8.83 18.71 -1.36
N GLN A 383 8.65 17.95 -0.27
CA GLN A 383 7.55 18.13 0.69
C GLN A 383 7.51 19.52 1.38
N ARG A 384 8.65 20.23 1.46
CA ARG A 384 8.81 21.44 2.30
C ARG A 384 8.23 22.74 1.71
N GLY A 385 7.74 22.75 0.47
CA GLY A 385 7.21 23.98 -0.16
C GLY A 385 5.77 24.35 0.22
N LEU A 386 5.02 23.45 0.85
CA LEU A 386 3.55 23.47 0.76
C LEU A 386 2.80 24.02 1.98
N LEU A 387 3.50 24.27 3.10
CA LEU A 387 2.91 24.97 4.26
C LEU A 387 2.68 26.47 4.01
N LYS A 388 3.32 27.07 2.99
CA LYS A 388 3.13 28.49 2.66
C LYS A 388 1.96 28.71 1.69
N ASN A 389 1.69 27.79 0.77
CA ASN A 389 0.67 28.00 -0.26
C ASN A 389 -0.75 27.64 0.21
N ALA A 390 -0.91 26.75 1.19
CA ALA A 390 -2.22 26.44 1.79
C ALA A 390 -2.80 27.61 2.61
N LYS A 391 -1.97 28.57 3.05
CA LYS A 391 -2.44 29.80 3.72
C LYS A 391 -2.88 30.90 2.77
N ASN A 392 -2.47 30.86 1.50
CA ASN A 392 -2.74 31.93 0.53
C ASN A 392 -3.91 31.61 -0.42
N SER A 393 -4.55 30.45 -0.29
CA SER A 393 -5.75 30.08 -1.05
C SER A 393 -7.03 30.06 -0.18
N MET A 394 -7.00 30.75 0.96
CA MET A 394 -8.16 30.97 1.85
C MET A 394 -8.58 32.45 1.90
N TYR A 395 -8.42 33.17 0.79
CA TYR A 395 -9.08 34.46 0.57
C TYR A 395 -9.66 34.51 -0.84
#